data_AF-A0A502FJY8-F1
#
_entry.id   AF-A0A502FJY8-F1
#
_cell.length_a   1.000
_cell.length_b   1.000
_cell.length_c   1.000
_cell.angle_alpha   90.00
_cell.angle_beta   90.00
_cell.angle_gamma   90.00
#
_symmetry.space_group_name_H-M   'P 1'
#
loop_
_entity.id
_entity.type
_entity.pdbx_description
1 polymer ?
#
loop_
_entity_poly.entity_id
_entity_poly.type
_entity_poly.pdbx_seq_one_letter_code
_entity_poly.pdbx_strand_id
1 'polypeptide(L)'
;MTPLFFEGRFGWLHEPAGPTATMGDPARALGVVLCPAFAQEEVCTHHGMMELAERLAAAGLPTLRLDYRGTGDSADVAVSVASMVEDVARAVDCLRQQTGVSAVALCGVRLGAALAALATPDLAGIAGVALLAPVVSGQAFLRETRASASVASLSKLDPVPKADAGLPLNTNGFHWSAALQADVAAIDLASASLRIPHAFMAIARTDRRAAAFTTAVRDAGGSVTDCAFADYDGFMQDPTTHKTPYATFAMVEAWLCTLSRAVGAVPAAPAVAVTETLEIGGCRETPIRFGAGDAVFGMLCAPSERTAAPVAALLLHEGSTHHIGNGRAYVALARQLARAGIASLRMDLSGMGDSPAFGNGRNPHYDPERQGEVRAAMDWLAHAGFGKGVAFGLCSGAHTALQASIADPRIVGSVIVNLQKFVWNYGDDIRVAVRNNKRTLRSYIRSMRNPGEWRRALTGQADLVGVARVLAKRGIARAGHAVRSLLPPAAGSPLAVVREQMQAMTARRVHSVLVFSDEDPGLSDVWVHFGRAGRRLAAYAPARLVMLERADHHFNGSEARTRYYEIAEAAMQAAIADHASGMPSVEPLVSPVVREADRARRRA
;
A
#
# COMPACT_ATOMS: atom_id res chain seq x y z
N MET A 1 7.92 2.41 17.56
CA MET A 1 7.07 1.48 16.79
C MET A 1 7.89 0.27 16.37
N THR A 2 7.43 -0.93 16.68
CA THR A 2 8.13 -2.20 16.45
C THR A 2 7.23 -3.15 15.64
N PRO A 3 7.66 -3.62 14.45
CA PRO A 3 6.93 -4.64 13.70
C PRO A 3 7.09 -6.01 14.37
N LEU A 4 6.05 -6.84 14.33
CA LEU A 4 6.09 -8.17 14.92
C LEU A 4 5.15 -9.15 14.20
N PHE A 5 5.47 -10.44 14.25
CA PHE A 5 4.56 -11.50 13.84
C PHE A 5 4.04 -12.30 15.04
N PHE A 6 2.77 -12.67 15.03
CA PHE A 6 2.15 -13.51 16.06
C PHE A 6 1.14 -14.46 15.40
N GLU A 7 1.39 -15.77 15.50
CA GLU A 7 0.50 -16.81 14.96
C GLU A 7 0.07 -16.58 13.49
N GLY A 8 0.99 -16.14 12.64
CA GLY A 8 0.72 -15.83 11.22
C GLY A 8 0.08 -14.46 10.96
N ARG A 9 -0.07 -13.61 11.98
CA ARG A 9 -0.52 -12.21 11.85
C ARG A 9 0.69 -11.29 11.93
N PHE A 10 0.65 -10.20 11.17
CA PHE A 10 1.58 -9.10 11.30
C PHE A 10 0.93 -7.98 12.11
N GLY A 11 1.75 -7.23 12.85
CA GLY A 11 1.29 -6.06 13.57
C GLY A 11 2.41 -5.10 13.92
N TRP A 12 2.01 -3.91 14.34
CA TRP A 12 2.89 -2.83 14.74
C TRP A 12 2.60 -2.44 16.18
N LEU A 13 3.55 -2.73 17.06
CA LEU A 13 3.49 -2.32 18.45
C LEU A 13 4.05 -0.91 18.62
N HIS A 14 3.23 -0.01 19.12
CA HIS A 14 3.57 1.36 19.47
C HIS A 14 3.61 1.48 20.98
N GLU A 15 4.82 1.60 21.52
CA GLU A 15 5.03 1.75 22.95
C GLU A 15 5.25 3.22 23.34
N PRO A 16 4.80 3.63 24.54
CA PRO A 16 5.05 4.98 25.04
C PRO A 16 6.54 5.30 25.16
N ALA A 17 6.92 6.52 24.77
CA ALA A 17 8.28 7.03 24.96
C ALA A 17 8.50 7.37 26.45
N GLY A 18 9.40 6.65 27.11
CA GLY A 18 9.76 6.84 28.52
C GLY A 18 10.59 5.66 29.03
N PRO A 19 11.25 5.75 30.20
CA PRO A 19 11.97 4.62 30.77
C PRO A 19 11.02 3.42 30.79
N THR A 20 11.49 2.29 30.24
CA THR A 20 10.76 1.02 30.23
C THR A 20 10.26 0.79 31.64
N ALA A 21 8.95 0.99 31.83
CA ALA A 21 8.29 0.68 33.08
C ALA A 21 8.67 -0.77 33.36
N THR A 22 9.45 -0.98 34.42
CA THR A 22 9.75 -2.32 34.89
C THR A 22 8.42 -3.04 35.06
N MET A 23 8.33 -4.28 34.59
CA MET A 23 7.28 -5.24 34.94
C MET A 23 6.78 -4.97 36.38
N GLY A 24 5.59 -4.39 36.53
CA GLY A 24 5.01 -4.04 37.84
C GLY A 24 4.76 -2.55 38.14
N ASP A 25 5.05 -1.62 37.22
CA ASP A 25 4.60 -0.21 37.39
C ASP A 25 3.06 -0.11 37.24
N PRO A 26 2.32 0.36 38.26
CA PRO A 26 0.85 0.49 38.23
C PRO A 26 0.31 1.44 37.14
N ALA A 27 1.17 2.15 36.41
CA ALA A 27 0.77 3.21 35.48
C ALA A 27 0.22 2.77 34.11
N ARG A 28 0.28 1.48 33.72
CA ARG A 28 -0.14 1.02 32.37
C ARG A 28 -1.36 0.09 32.38
N ALA A 29 -2.49 0.55 32.90
CA ALA A 29 -3.71 -0.28 33.02
C ALA A 29 -4.45 -0.53 31.68
N LEU A 30 -4.30 0.35 30.68
CA LEU A 30 -5.04 0.29 29.42
C LEU A 30 -4.10 0.31 28.20
N GLY A 31 -4.28 -0.66 27.30
CA GLY A 31 -3.73 -0.62 25.94
C GLY A 31 -4.83 -0.50 24.88
N VAL A 32 -4.45 -0.23 23.63
CA VAL A 32 -5.38 -0.05 22.51
C VAL A 32 -5.03 -0.99 21.36
N VAL A 33 -6.02 -1.70 20.80
CA VAL A 33 -5.87 -2.42 19.52
C VAL A 33 -6.59 -1.64 18.43
N LEU A 34 -5.85 -1.25 17.39
CA LEU A 34 -6.40 -0.59 16.21
C LEU A 34 -6.81 -1.62 15.16
N CYS A 35 -8.11 -1.66 14.88
CA CYS A 35 -8.73 -2.55 13.89
C CYS A 35 -8.85 -1.79 12.55
N PRO A 36 -7.99 -2.07 11.56
CA PRO A 36 -8.01 -1.32 10.31
C PRO A 36 -9.31 -1.55 9.53
N ALA A 37 -9.60 -0.64 8.61
CA ALA A 37 -10.62 -0.86 7.58
C ALA A 37 -10.22 -2.06 6.69
N PHE A 38 -11.01 -2.32 5.64
CA PHE A 38 -10.75 -3.45 4.75
C PHE A 38 -10.64 -2.99 3.30
N ALA A 39 -9.82 -3.71 2.53
CA ALA A 39 -9.59 -3.49 1.11
C ALA A 39 -9.17 -2.03 0.81
N GLN A 40 -9.80 -1.38 -0.17
CA GLN A 40 -9.44 -0.03 -0.58
C GLN A 40 -9.54 1.00 0.57
N GLU A 41 -10.50 0.83 1.49
CA GLU A 41 -10.65 1.75 2.63
C GLU A 41 -9.47 1.62 3.60
N GLU A 42 -8.82 0.46 3.70
CA GLU A 42 -7.60 0.28 4.50
C GLU A 42 -6.47 1.13 3.92
N VAL A 43 -6.21 1.03 2.62
CA VAL A 43 -5.16 1.82 1.94
C VAL A 43 -5.38 3.32 2.14
N CYS A 44 -6.64 3.80 2.05
CA CYS A 44 -6.97 5.21 2.27
C CYS A 44 -6.70 5.66 3.71
N THR A 45 -6.95 4.79 4.69
CA THR A 45 -6.89 5.13 6.12
C THR A 45 -5.56 4.77 6.78
N HIS A 46 -4.71 3.97 6.13
CA HIS A 46 -3.50 3.39 6.69
C HIS A 46 -2.61 4.43 7.39
N HIS A 47 -2.26 5.51 6.68
CA HIS A 47 -1.38 6.55 7.21
C HIS A 47 -2.00 7.25 8.42
N GLY A 48 -3.28 7.62 8.36
CA GLY A 48 -3.95 8.22 9.51
C GLY A 48 -4.06 7.26 10.70
N MET A 49 -4.26 5.96 10.47
CA MET A 49 -4.28 4.96 11.55
C MET A 49 -2.89 4.77 12.19
N MET A 50 -1.82 4.90 11.39
CA MET A 50 -0.43 4.95 11.89
C MET A 50 -0.19 6.20 12.74
N GLU A 51 -0.59 7.39 12.28
CA GLU A 51 -0.51 8.64 13.07
C GLU A 51 -1.34 8.57 14.37
N LEU A 52 -2.53 7.95 14.33
CA LEU A 52 -3.33 7.73 15.54
C LEU A 52 -2.59 6.83 16.54
N ALA A 53 -1.94 5.76 16.07
CA ALA A 53 -1.18 4.87 16.95
C ALA A 53 0.01 5.59 17.61
N GLU A 54 0.75 6.40 16.84
CA GLU A 54 1.84 7.23 17.38
C GLU A 54 1.32 8.22 18.42
N ARG A 55 0.19 8.87 18.14
CA ARG A 55 -0.46 9.82 19.06
C ARG A 55 -0.88 9.16 20.36
N LEU A 56 -1.48 7.97 20.30
CA LEU A 56 -1.91 7.23 21.48
C LEU A 56 -0.72 6.74 22.32
N ALA A 57 0.34 6.25 21.66
CA ALA A 57 1.57 5.88 22.35
C ALA A 57 2.24 7.08 23.02
N ALA A 58 2.29 8.24 22.35
CA ALA A 58 2.76 9.50 22.94
C ALA A 58 1.93 9.95 24.14
N ALA A 59 0.64 9.59 24.19
CA ALA A 59 -0.26 9.83 25.32
C ALA A 59 -0.14 8.78 26.46
N GLY A 60 0.80 7.83 26.35
CA GLY A 60 1.03 6.81 27.39
C GLY A 60 0.23 5.52 27.21
N LEU A 61 -0.46 5.33 26.08
CA LEU A 61 -1.28 4.16 25.80
C LEU A 61 -0.58 3.21 24.81
N PRO A 62 -0.05 2.06 25.26
CA PRO A 62 0.51 1.07 24.36
C PRO A 62 -0.52 0.64 23.32
N THR A 63 -0.16 0.70 22.05
CA THR A 63 -1.10 0.54 20.94
C THR A 63 -0.61 -0.50 19.93
N LEU A 64 -1.44 -1.46 19.56
CA LEU A 64 -1.13 -2.45 18.52
C LEU A 64 -2.02 -2.22 17.30
N ARG A 65 -1.41 -1.94 16.14
CA ARG A 65 -2.11 -2.08 14.84
C ARG A 65 -1.93 -3.51 14.36
N LEU A 66 -2.98 -4.15 13.87
CA LEU A 66 -2.88 -5.49 13.26
C LEU A 66 -3.17 -5.45 11.77
N ASP A 67 -2.59 -6.39 11.04
CA ASP A 67 -3.08 -6.84 9.75
C ASP A 67 -3.85 -8.14 9.96
N TYR A 68 -5.12 -8.20 9.54
CA TYR A 68 -5.86 -9.47 9.56
C TYR A 68 -5.15 -10.50 8.67
N ARG A 69 -5.25 -11.80 9.00
CA ARG A 69 -4.74 -12.85 8.11
C ARG A 69 -5.44 -12.73 6.75
N GLY A 70 -4.69 -12.92 5.67
CA GLY A 70 -5.11 -12.66 4.28
C GLY A 70 -5.04 -11.18 3.86
N THR A 71 -4.71 -10.26 4.77
CA THR A 71 -4.51 -8.83 4.52
C THR A 71 -3.07 -8.40 4.84
N GLY A 72 -2.66 -7.20 4.39
CA GLY A 72 -1.34 -6.64 4.73
C GLY A 72 -0.17 -7.59 4.51
N ASP A 73 0.73 -7.66 5.50
CA ASP A 73 1.87 -8.59 5.55
C ASP A 73 1.56 -9.92 6.25
N SER A 74 0.34 -10.13 6.72
CA SER A 74 -0.07 -11.38 7.37
C SER A 74 -0.06 -12.58 6.41
N ALA A 75 -0.16 -13.78 6.99
CA ALA A 75 -0.21 -15.05 6.26
C ALA A 75 -1.38 -15.11 5.29
N ASP A 76 -1.22 -15.86 4.20
CA ASP A 76 -2.28 -16.09 3.21
C ASP A 76 -3.28 -17.12 3.72
N VAL A 77 -4.47 -16.64 4.08
CA VAL A 77 -5.63 -17.48 4.40
C VAL A 77 -6.87 -16.91 3.73
N ALA A 78 -7.89 -17.75 3.56
CA ALA A 78 -9.20 -17.28 3.14
C ALA A 78 -9.79 -16.39 4.24
N VAL A 79 -10.15 -15.16 3.88
CA VAL A 79 -10.72 -14.18 4.80
C VAL A 79 -12.22 -14.41 4.96
N SER A 80 -12.68 -14.40 6.22
CA SER A 80 -14.08 -14.40 6.64
C SER A 80 -14.28 -13.38 7.75
N VAL A 81 -15.54 -13.01 8.05
CA VAL A 81 -15.80 -12.14 9.22
C VAL A 81 -15.36 -12.82 10.52
N ALA A 82 -15.62 -14.13 10.65
CA ALA A 82 -15.21 -14.91 11.81
C ALA A 82 -13.69 -14.93 12.00
N SER A 83 -12.92 -15.17 10.93
CA SER A 83 -11.45 -15.18 11.01
C SER A 83 -10.88 -13.81 11.38
N MET A 84 -11.48 -12.71 10.89
CA MET A 84 -11.05 -11.35 11.25
C MET A 84 -11.39 -11.01 12.71
N VAL A 85 -12.55 -11.45 13.22
CA VAL A 85 -12.90 -11.31 14.65
C VAL A 85 -11.92 -12.10 15.53
N GLU A 86 -11.56 -13.32 15.12
CA GLU A 86 -10.52 -14.11 15.79
C GLU A 86 -9.17 -13.37 15.79
N ASP A 87 -8.82 -12.71 14.69
CA ASP A 87 -7.58 -11.93 14.59
C ASP A 87 -7.57 -10.73 15.54
N VAL A 88 -8.70 -10.03 15.72
CA VAL A 88 -8.85 -9.00 16.76
C VAL A 88 -8.61 -9.59 18.14
N ALA A 89 -9.18 -10.75 18.43
CA ALA A 89 -9.00 -11.41 19.72
C ALA A 89 -7.54 -11.80 19.99
N ARG A 90 -6.84 -12.35 18.99
CA ARG A 90 -5.42 -12.68 19.11
C ARG A 90 -4.54 -11.43 19.24
N ALA A 91 -4.91 -10.32 18.59
CA ALA A 91 -4.22 -9.04 18.75
C ALA A 91 -4.37 -8.48 20.18
N VAL A 92 -5.54 -8.63 20.80
CA VAL A 92 -5.75 -8.28 22.22
C VAL A 92 -4.81 -9.07 23.12
N ASP A 93 -4.73 -10.39 22.94
CA ASP A 93 -3.86 -11.25 23.74
C ASP A 93 -2.38 -10.91 23.52
N CYS A 94 -1.97 -10.69 22.27
CA CYS A 94 -0.62 -10.24 21.93
C CYS A 94 -0.28 -8.91 22.60
N LEU A 95 -1.15 -7.90 22.53
CA LEU A 95 -0.91 -6.60 23.15
C LEU A 95 -0.74 -6.73 24.67
N ARG A 96 -1.62 -7.48 25.34
CA ARG A 96 -1.53 -7.72 26.79
C ARG A 96 -0.21 -8.32 27.19
N GLN A 97 0.23 -9.33 26.46
CA GLN A 97 1.48 -10.00 26.77
C GLN A 97 2.70 -9.12 26.51
N GLN A 98 2.73 -8.39 25.39
CA GLN A 98 3.90 -7.58 25.03
C GLN A 98 4.06 -6.34 25.91
N THR A 99 2.96 -5.85 26.51
CA THR A 99 2.97 -4.56 27.22
C THR A 99 2.60 -4.65 28.70
N GLY A 100 2.06 -5.79 29.15
CA GLY A 100 1.58 -6.00 30.51
C GLY A 100 0.25 -5.31 30.84
N VAL A 101 -0.44 -4.71 29.86
CA VAL A 101 -1.72 -4.02 30.10
C VAL A 101 -2.79 -4.99 30.58
N SER A 102 -3.58 -4.56 31.55
CA SER A 102 -4.64 -5.37 32.14
C SER A 102 -5.98 -5.25 31.41
N ALA A 103 -6.27 -4.08 30.85
CA ALA A 103 -7.45 -3.85 30.04
C ALA A 103 -7.09 -3.36 28.65
N VAL A 104 -8.01 -3.57 27.72
CA VAL A 104 -7.83 -3.18 26.32
C VAL A 104 -9.03 -2.40 25.84
N ALA A 105 -8.79 -1.33 25.10
CA ALA A 105 -9.80 -0.68 24.27
C ALA A 105 -9.59 -1.10 22.80
N LEU A 106 -10.68 -1.31 22.08
CA LEU A 106 -10.63 -1.54 20.63
C LEU A 106 -10.96 -0.24 19.91
N CYS A 107 -10.21 0.14 18.89
CA CYS A 107 -10.53 1.29 18.06
C CYS A 107 -10.53 0.88 16.60
N GLY A 108 -11.66 1.00 15.92
CA GLY A 108 -11.78 0.55 14.55
C GLY A 108 -12.40 1.59 13.63
N VAL A 109 -12.11 1.46 12.34
CA VAL A 109 -12.69 2.31 11.29
C VAL A 109 -13.45 1.44 10.28
N ARG A 110 -14.65 1.87 9.88
CA ARG A 110 -15.51 1.16 8.89
C ARG A 110 -15.76 -0.30 9.24
N LEU A 111 -15.39 -1.23 8.36
CA LEU A 111 -15.52 -2.67 8.63
C LEU A 111 -14.68 -3.07 9.84
N GLY A 112 -13.50 -2.46 10.05
CA GLY A 112 -12.69 -2.64 11.26
C GLY A 112 -13.41 -2.23 12.53
N ALA A 113 -14.26 -1.20 12.48
CA ALA A 113 -15.10 -0.80 13.61
C ALA A 113 -16.18 -1.85 13.90
N ALA A 114 -16.79 -2.42 12.85
CA ALA A 114 -17.75 -3.50 13.01
C ALA A 114 -17.08 -4.75 13.61
N LEU A 115 -15.89 -5.10 13.13
CA LEU A 115 -15.10 -6.23 13.64
C LEU A 115 -14.69 -6.02 15.11
N ALA A 116 -14.26 -4.81 15.48
CA ALA A 116 -13.98 -4.44 16.87
C ALA A 116 -15.20 -4.65 17.77
N ALA A 117 -16.39 -4.21 17.34
CA ALA A 117 -17.63 -4.40 18.08
C ALA A 117 -18.01 -5.89 18.19
N LEU A 118 -17.95 -6.64 17.08
CA LEU A 118 -18.29 -8.06 17.01
C LEU A 118 -17.34 -8.96 17.82
N ALA A 119 -16.11 -8.52 18.09
CA ALA A 119 -15.16 -9.26 18.93
C ALA A 119 -15.47 -9.15 20.43
N THR A 120 -16.21 -8.13 20.87
CA THR A 120 -16.46 -7.87 22.30
C THR A 120 -17.13 -9.00 23.10
N PRO A 121 -18.05 -9.81 22.56
CA PRO A 121 -18.73 -10.85 23.35
C PRO A 121 -17.78 -11.89 23.93
N ASP A 122 -16.74 -12.24 23.17
CA ASP A 122 -15.79 -13.31 23.49
C ASP A 122 -14.52 -12.79 24.20
N LEU A 123 -14.43 -11.48 24.41
CA LEU A 123 -13.25 -10.84 25.01
C LEU A 123 -13.53 -10.38 26.44
N ALA A 124 -12.78 -10.97 27.38
CA ALA A 124 -12.71 -10.48 28.74
C ALA A 124 -11.86 -9.19 28.82
N GLY A 125 -12.19 -8.30 29.76
CA GLY A 125 -11.38 -7.12 30.09
C GLY A 125 -11.32 -6.05 28.99
N ILE A 126 -12.36 -5.95 28.16
CA ILE A 126 -12.54 -4.83 27.23
C ILE A 126 -13.07 -3.63 28.00
N ALA A 127 -12.27 -2.57 28.06
CA ALA A 127 -12.64 -1.34 28.75
C ALA A 127 -13.58 -0.47 27.90
N GLY A 128 -13.50 -0.56 26.58
CA GLY A 128 -14.37 0.21 25.70
C GLY A 128 -14.03 0.02 24.22
N VAL A 129 -14.88 0.56 23.36
CA VAL A 129 -14.69 0.55 21.91
C VAL A 129 -14.86 1.95 21.31
N ALA A 130 -13.90 2.38 20.50
CA ALA A 130 -13.99 3.59 19.68
C ALA A 130 -14.29 3.20 18.23
N LEU A 131 -15.45 3.59 17.72
CA LEU A 131 -15.97 3.18 16.43
C LEU A 131 -16.06 4.38 15.49
N LEU A 132 -15.18 4.41 14.49
CA LEU A 132 -15.08 5.49 13.51
C LEU A 132 -15.83 5.12 12.24
N ALA A 133 -16.94 5.80 11.97
CA ALA A 133 -17.86 5.54 10.87
C ALA A 133 -18.23 4.04 10.74
N PRO A 134 -18.75 3.38 11.79
CA PRO A 134 -18.90 1.93 11.80
C PRO A 134 -19.86 1.41 10.74
N VAL A 135 -19.51 0.25 10.18
CA VAL A 135 -20.43 -0.51 9.33
C VAL A 135 -21.49 -1.17 10.22
N VAL A 136 -22.59 -0.44 10.48
CA VAL A 136 -23.72 -0.97 11.26
C VAL A 136 -24.50 -2.02 10.47
N SER A 137 -24.63 -1.85 9.15
CA SER A 137 -25.32 -2.79 8.26
C SER A 137 -24.41 -3.22 7.12
N GLY A 138 -24.04 -4.50 7.13
CA GLY A 138 -23.22 -5.14 6.12
C GLY A 138 -23.82 -5.09 4.72
N GLN A 139 -25.14 -5.28 4.60
CA GLN A 139 -25.87 -5.11 3.34
C GLN A 139 -25.72 -3.69 2.77
N ALA A 140 -25.80 -2.66 3.62
CA ALA A 140 -25.65 -1.28 3.17
C ALA A 140 -24.22 -1.00 2.70
N PHE A 141 -23.24 -1.48 3.46
CA PHE A 141 -21.83 -1.40 3.12
C PHE A 141 -21.53 -2.08 1.78
N LEU A 142 -21.97 -3.32 1.56
CA LEU A 142 -21.72 -4.02 0.29
C LEU A 142 -22.40 -3.36 -0.91
N ARG A 143 -23.56 -2.71 -0.73
CA ARG A 143 -24.17 -1.90 -1.79
C ARG A 143 -23.29 -0.70 -2.14
N GLU A 144 -22.75 -0.01 -1.13
CA GLU A 144 -21.79 1.09 -1.33
C GLU A 144 -20.52 0.60 -2.03
N THR A 145 -19.92 -0.49 -1.54
CA THR A 145 -18.72 -1.11 -2.12
C THR A 145 -18.93 -1.49 -3.60
N ARG A 146 -20.06 -2.15 -3.93
CA ARG A 146 -20.40 -2.53 -5.32
C ARG A 146 -20.69 -1.31 -6.19
N ALA A 147 -21.36 -0.29 -5.67
CA ALA A 147 -21.62 0.95 -6.40
C ALA A 147 -20.30 1.66 -6.76
N SER A 148 -19.39 1.80 -5.79
CA SER A 148 -18.05 2.35 -6.00
C SER A 148 -17.24 1.53 -7.01
N ALA A 149 -17.29 0.20 -6.93
CA ALA A 149 -16.63 -0.67 -7.89
C ALA A 149 -17.20 -0.52 -9.31
N SER A 150 -18.50 -0.33 -9.46
CA SER A 150 -19.16 -0.24 -10.78
C SER A 150 -18.76 1.00 -11.58
N VAL A 151 -18.45 2.10 -10.88
CA VAL A 151 -18.03 3.37 -11.50
C VAL A 151 -16.50 3.52 -11.60
N ALA A 152 -15.74 2.61 -10.98
CA ALA A 152 -14.29 2.58 -11.08
C ALA A 152 -13.85 2.26 -12.51
N SER A 153 -12.68 2.76 -12.93
CA SER A 153 -12.17 2.50 -14.29
C SER A 153 -11.91 1.00 -14.55
N LEU A 154 -11.63 0.25 -13.48
CA LEU A 154 -11.48 -1.20 -13.49
C LEU A 154 -12.73 -1.93 -13.97
N SER A 155 -13.95 -1.41 -13.79
CA SER A 155 -15.19 -2.12 -14.10
C SER A 155 -15.38 -2.47 -15.58
N LYS A 156 -14.61 -1.84 -16.47
CA LYS A 156 -14.56 -2.17 -17.91
C LYS A 156 -13.68 -3.39 -18.22
N LEU A 157 -12.76 -3.72 -17.32
CA LEU A 157 -11.79 -4.80 -17.46
C LEU A 157 -12.17 -6.00 -16.60
N ASP A 158 -12.66 -5.74 -15.39
CA ASP A 158 -13.12 -6.71 -14.40
C ASP A 158 -14.54 -6.29 -13.94
N PRO A 159 -15.60 -6.73 -14.66
CA PRO A 159 -16.96 -6.27 -14.42
C PRO A 159 -17.50 -6.69 -13.05
N VAL A 160 -18.24 -5.79 -12.40
CA VAL A 160 -18.91 -6.09 -11.13
C VAL A 160 -20.01 -7.15 -11.37
N PRO A 161 -19.91 -8.34 -10.76
CA PRO A 161 -20.91 -9.37 -10.92
C PRO A 161 -22.23 -8.97 -10.26
N LYS A 162 -23.34 -9.59 -10.70
CA LYS A 162 -24.62 -9.49 -9.99
C LYS A 162 -24.47 -10.03 -8.57
N ALA A 163 -25.19 -9.43 -7.61
CA ALA A 163 -25.02 -9.73 -6.20
C ALA A 163 -25.33 -11.19 -5.82
N ASP A 164 -26.21 -11.84 -6.58
CA ASP A 164 -26.70 -13.21 -6.42
C ASP A 164 -25.97 -14.23 -7.30
N ALA A 165 -24.96 -13.81 -8.08
CA ALA A 165 -24.27 -14.70 -9.01
C ALA A 165 -23.31 -15.70 -8.36
N GLY A 166 -23.02 -15.57 -7.06
CA GLY A 166 -22.04 -16.41 -6.36
C GLY A 166 -20.60 -16.23 -6.86
N LEU A 167 -20.30 -15.12 -7.52
CA LEU A 167 -18.99 -14.82 -8.10
C LEU A 167 -18.18 -13.87 -7.20
N PRO A 168 -16.84 -13.97 -7.23
CA PRO A 168 -15.99 -13.04 -6.50
C PRO A 168 -16.11 -11.62 -7.06
N LEU A 169 -16.02 -10.63 -6.17
CA LEU A 169 -15.98 -9.21 -6.52
C LEU A 169 -14.53 -8.72 -6.44
N ASN A 170 -14.09 -7.94 -7.43
CA ASN A 170 -12.82 -7.23 -7.40
C ASN A 170 -13.07 -5.73 -7.19
N THR A 171 -12.53 -5.18 -6.10
CA THR A 171 -12.58 -3.73 -5.84
C THR A 171 -11.18 -3.16 -5.89
N ASN A 172 -10.80 -2.59 -7.03
CA ASN A 172 -9.50 -1.96 -7.22
C ASN A 172 -8.32 -2.88 -6.84
N GLY A 173 -8.38 -4.16 -7.22
CA GLY A 173 -7.32 -5.14 -6.95
C GLY A 173 -7.50 -5.93 -5.65
N PHE A 174 -8.53 -5.64 -4.84
CA PHE A 174 -8.88 -6.42 -3.67
C PHE A 174 -9.97 -7.44 -4.00
N HIS A 175 -9.72 -8.71 -3.71
CA HIS A 175 -10.63 -9.80 -4.00
C HIS A 175 -11.57 -10.08 -2.82
N TRP A 176 -12.86 -10.13 -3.12
CA TRP A 176 -13.92 -10.50 -2.18
C TRP A 176 -14.52 -11.82 -2.64
N SER A 177 -14.24 -12.91 -1.94
CA SER A 177 -14.86 -14.20 -2.23
C SER A 177 -16.39 -14.10 -2.06
N ALA A 178 -17.14 -15.01 -2.70
CA ALA A 178 -18.59 -15.07 -2.50
C ALA A 178 -18.94 -15.33 -1.02
N ALA A 179 -18.15 -16.16 -0.33
CA ALA A 179 -18.28 -16.42 1.10
C ALA A 179 -18.07 -15.15 1.94
N LEU A 180 -16.99 -14.40 1.71
CA LEU A 180 -16.73 -13.15 2.43
C LEU A 180 -17.83 -12.12 2.17
N GLN A 181 -18.34 -12.03 0.94
CA GLN A 181 -19.49 -11.17 0.63
C GLN A 181 -20.74 -11.57 1.43
N ALA A 182 -21.02 -12.87 1.56
CA ALA A 182 -22.15 -13.34 2.36
C ALA A 182 -21.96 -13.06 3.86
N ASP A 183 -20.77 -13.32 4.40
CA ASP A 183 -20.43 -13.07 5.80
C ASP A 183 -20.56 -11.58 6.15
N VAL A 184 -19.99 -10.71 5.32
CA VAL A 184 -20.09 -9.26 5.51
C VAL A 184 -21.55 -8.82 5.39
N ALA A 185 -22.32 -9.37 4.45
CA ALA A 185 -23.73 -9.05 4.29
C ALA A 185 -24.58 -9.39 5.53
N ALA A 186 -24.16 -10.39 6.31
CA ALA A 186 -24.85 -10.82 7.52
C ALA A 186 -24.62 -9.91 8.73
N ILE A 187 -23.70 -8.93 8.65
CA ILE A 187 -23.43 -7.99 9.74
C ILE A 187 -24.65 -7.08 9.96
N ASP A 188 -25.19 -7.14 11.18
CA ASP A 188 -26.13 -6.17 11.73
C ASP A 188 -25.77 -5.87 13.19
N LEU A 189 -25.05 -4.77 13.42
CA LEU A 189 -24.58 -4.43 14.76
C LEU A 189 -25.73 -4.01 15.69
N ALA A 190 -26.86 -3.52 15.15
CA ALA A 190 -27.98 -3.07 15.96
C ALA A 190 -28.76 -4.23 16.59
N SER A 191 -28.66 -5.44 16.02
CA SER A 191 -29.28 -6.66 16.54
C SER A 191 -28.29 -7.66 17.14
N ALA A 192 -26.99 -7.41 17.00
CA ALA A 192 -25.95 -8.25 17.56
C ALA A 192 -25.94 -8.24 19.10
N SER A 193 -25.66 -9.39 19.71
CA SER A 193 -25.47 -9.51 21.16
C SER A 193 -24.05 -9.08 21.55
N LEU A 194 -23.85 -7.78 21.77
CA LEU A 194 -22.56 -7.17 22.06
C LEU A 194 -22.34 -6.92 23.55
N ARG A 195 -21.07 -6.82 23.97
CA ARG A 195 -20.67 -6.49 25.36
C ARG A 195 -19.80 -5.25 25.38
N ILE A 196 -20.43 -4.08 25.28
CA ILE A 196 -19.73 -2.79 25.18
C ILE A 196 -20.02 -1.92 26.42
N PRO A 197 -19.09 -1.82 27.39
CA PRO A 197 -19.30 -0.99 28.58
C PRO A 197 -19.24 0.51 28.28
N HIS A 198 -18.29 0.91 27.44
CA HIS A 198 -18.09 2.30 27.02
C HIS A 198 -17.86 2.34 25.51
N ALA A 199 -18.68 3.09 24.78
CA ALA A 199 -18.54 3.31 23.35
C ALA A 199 -18.22 4.79 23.04
N PHE A 200 -17.25 5.01 22.16
CA PHE A 200 -17.06 6.27 21.47
C PHE A 200 -17.49 6.11 20.01
N MET A 201 -18.34 6.99 19.49
CA MET A 201 -18.91 6.89 18.15
C MET A 201 -18.62 8.15 17.34
N ALA A 202 -17.74 8.04 16.34
CA ALA A 202 -17.60 9.10 15.34
C ALA A 202 -18.51 8.78 14.15
N ILE A 203 -19.64 9.48 14.04
CA ILE A 203 -20.69 9.17 13.08
C ILE A 203 -20.46 9.95 11.79
N ALA A 204 -20.23 9.24 10.69
CA ALA A 204 -20.16 9.83 9.37
C ALA A 204 -21.58 10.12 8.85
N ARG A 205 -21.83 11.37 8.45
CA ARG A 205 -23.12 11.84 7.87
C ARG A 205 -24.30 11.60 8.82
N THR A 206 -25.53 11.92 8.39
CA THR A 206 -26.76 11.61 9.15
C THR A 206 -27.18 10.16 8.94
N ASP A 207 -26.43 9.20 9.50
CA ASP A 207 -26.77 7.78 9.41
C ASP A 207 -27.76 7.36 10.52
N ARG A 208 -29.03 7.15 10.14
CA ARG A 208 -30.06 6.64 11.05
C ARG A 208 -29.71 5.28 11.67
N ARG A 209 -28.89 4.47 11.00
CA ARG A 209 -28.45 3.16 11.53
C ARG A 209 -27.48 3.34 12.70
N ALA A 210 -26.59 4.33 12.62
CA ALA A 210 -25.71 4.67 13.72
C ALA A 210 -26.50 5.10 14.96
N ALA A 211 -27.59 5.87 14.78
CA ALA A 211 -28.48 6.23 15.88
C ALA A 211 -29.15 5.00 16.53
N ALA A 212 -29.69 4.07 15.73
CA ALA A 212 -30.29 2.84 16.23
C ALA A 212 -29.28 1.96 16.99
N PHE A 213 -28.06 1.84 16.47
CA PHE A 213 -26.99 1.11 17.13
C PHE A 213 -26.57 1.75 18.46
N THR A 214 -26.41 3.06 18.49
CA THR A 214 -26.12 3.82 19.71
C THR A 214 -27.22 3.65 20.77
N THR A 215 -28.49 3.58 20.38
CA THR A 215 -29.59 3.21 21.29
C THR A 215 -29.45 1.77 21.80
N ALA A 216 -29.17 0.80 20.91
CA ALA A 216 -29.00 -0.60 21.30
C ALA A 216 -27.87 -0.81 22.34
N VAL A 217 -26.75 -0.07 22.21
CA VAL A 217 -25.66 -0.10 23.21
C VAL A 217 -26.14 0.43 24.57
N ARG A 218 -26.92 1.51 24.59
CA ARG A 218 -27.49 2.08 25.82
C ARG A 218 -28.51 1.15 26.48
N ASP A 219 -29.37 0.53 25.68
CA ASP A 219 -30.38 -0.42 26.16
C ASP A 219 -29.74 -1.69 26.75
N ALA A 220 -28.57 -2.08 26.25
CA ALA A 220 -27.74 -3.15 26.81
C ALA A 220 -26.95 -2.73 28.07
N GLY A 221 -27.14 -1.50 28.56
CA GLY A 221 -26.48 -0.98 29.77
C GLY A 221 -25.11 -0.32 29.55
N GLY A 222 -24.68 -0.17 28.30
CA GLY A 222 -23.44 0.52 27.94
C GLY A 222 -23.60 2.04 27.94
N SER A 223 -22.49 2.76 28.14
CA SER A 223 -22.44 4.21 27.94
C SER A 223 -21.95 4.55 26.54
N VAL A 224 -22.47 5.65 25.97
CA VAL A 224 -22.09 6.09 24.61
C VAL A 224 -21.77 7.57 24.60
N THR A 225 -20.57 7.91 24.13
CA THR A 225 -20.15 9.25 23.72
C THR A 225 -20.13 9.30 22.20
N ASP A 226 -20.92 10.18 21.58
CA ASP A 226 -20.97 10.31 20.12
C ASP A 226 -20.63 11.72 19.63
N CYS A 227 -20.05 11.79 18.44
CA CYS A 227 -19.75 13.05 17.75
C CYS A 227 -19.92 12.91 16.23
N ALA A 228 -20.02 14.05 15.55
CA ALA A 228 -19.99 14.07 14.09
C ALA A 228 -18.56 13.81 13.58
N PHE A 229 -18.43 12.92 12.59
CA PHE A 229 -17.16 12.68 11.91
C PHE A 229 -17.02 13.65 10.71
N ALA A 230 -16.76 14.92 11.00
CA ALA A 230 -16.75 16.00 10.00
C ALA A 230 -15.71 15.79 8.88
N ASP A 231 -14.54 15.23 9.22
CA ASP A 231 -13.41 15.05 8.30
C ASP A 231 -13.46 13.72 7.50
N TYR A 232 -14.55 12.95 7.62
CA TYR A 232 -14.72 11.63 7.02
C TYR A 232 -14.42 11.61 5.51
N ASP A 233 -15.03 12.53 4.75
CA ASP A 233 -14.89 12.55 3.29
C ASP A 233 -13.47 12.88 2.83
N GLY A 234 -12.67 13.55 3.68
CA GLY A 234 -11.24 13.79 3.44
C GLY A 234 -10.37 12.59 3.81
N PHE A 235 -10.74 11.87 4.86
CA PHE A 235 -10.03 10.68 5.32
C PHE A 235 -10.20 9.48 4.37
N MET A 236 -11.34 9.38 3.68
CA MET A 236 -11.63 8.30 2.72
C MET A 236 -11.17 8.57 1.29
N GLN A 237 -10.45 9.66 1.04
CA GLN A 237 -9.93 9.94 -0.31
C GLN A 237 -8.74 9.03 -0.65
N ASP A 238 -8.40 9.02 -1.93
CA ASP A 238 -7.18 8.38 -2.41
C ASP A 238 -5.97 8.87 -1.60
N PRO A 239 -5.03 7.98 -1.24
CA PRO A 239 -3.90 8.33 -0.39
C PRO A 239 -3.06 9.53 -0.85
N THR A 240 -3.04 9.84 -2.16
CA THR A 240 -2.35 11.03 -2.70
C THR A 240 -3.05 12.35 -2.35
N THR A 241 -4.29 12.29 -1.88
CA THR A 241 -5.15 13.44 -1.58
C THR A 241 -5.83 13.38 -0.21
N HIS A 242 -5.64 12.28 0.53
CA HIS A 242 -6.24 12.06 1.83
C HIS A 242 -5.87 13.15 2.84
N LYS A 243 -6.72 13.31 3.84
CA LYS A 243 -6.50 14.24 4.96
C LYS A 243 -6.70 13.51 6.27
N THR A 244 -5.70 13.53 7.14
CA THR A 244 -5.83 12.98 8.49
C THR A 244 -6.91 13.75 9.28
N PRO A 245 -7.86 13.06 9.93
CA PRO A 245 -8.90 13.69 10.75
C PRO A 245 -8.39 14.04 12.16
N TYR A 246 -7.44 14.97 12.24
CA TYR A 246 -6.77 15.32 13.50
C TYR A 246 -7.74 15.73 14.62
N ALA A 247 -8.83 16.41 14.29
CA ALA A 247 -9.85 16.81 15.28
C ALA A 247 -10.54 15.59 15.90
N THR A 248 -11.00 14.64 15.08
CA THR A 248 -11.61 13.40 15.57
C THR A 248 -10.61 12.55 16.36
N PHE A 249 -9.35 12.46 15.92
CA PHE A 249 -8.31 11.72 16.65
C PHE A 249 -8.01 12.32 18.03
N ALA A 250 -8.01 13.65 18.16
CA ALA A 250 -7.86 14.30 19.46
C ALA A 250 -9.02 13.97 20.41
N MET A 251 -10.24 13.84 19.90
CA MET A 251 -11.40 13.42 20.71
C MET A 251 -11.30 11.95 21.15
N VAL A 252 -10.87 11.06 20.25
CA VAL A 252 -10.63 9.64 20.55
C VAL A 252 -9.57 9.47 21.62
N GLU A 253 -8.44 10.17 21.48
CA GLU A 253 -7.37 10.19 22.48
C GLU A 253 -7.88 10.68 23.84
N ALA A 254 -8.56 11.82 23.89
CA ALA A 254 -9.08 12.38 25.14
C ALA A 254 -10.07 11.44 25.84
N TRP A 255 -10.91 10.74 25.06
CA TRP A 255 -11.82 9.71 25.57
C TRP A 255 -11.05 8.50 26.14
N LEU A 256 -10.06 7.97 25.40
CA LEU A 256 -9.22 6.85 25.86
C LEU A 256 -8.40 7.20 27.10
N CYS A 257 -7.86 8.41 27.20
CA CYS A 257 -7.14 8.90 28.39
C CYS A 257 -8.07 9.12 29.60
N THR A 258 -9.37 9.30 29.38
CA THR A 258 -10.36 9.31 30.45
C THR A 258 -10.68 7.89 30.91
N LEU A 259 -10.84 6.98 29.96
CA LEU A 259 -11.07 5.58 30.22
C LEU A 259 -9.89 4.95 31.00
N SER A 260 -8.65 5.22 30.59
CA SER A 260 -7.45 4.66 31.24
C SER A 260 -7.34 4.97 32.73
N ARG A 261 -7.87 6.13 33.17
CA ARG A 261 -7.91 6.54 34.58
C ARG A 261 -8.97 5.79 35.40
N ALA A 262 -9.95 5.18 34.75
CA ALA A 262 -11.05 4.46 35.39
C ALA A 262 -10.82 2.95 35.51
N VAL A 263 -9.89 2.39 34.73
CA VAL A 263 -9.63 0.94 34.71
C VAL A 263 -8.71 0.53 35.86
N GLY A 264 -9.13 -0.46 36.65
CA GLY A 264 -8.27 -1.16 37.62
C GLY A 264 -7.44 -2.29 37.00
N ALA A 265 -6.48 -2.81 37.77
CA ALA A 265 -5.69 -3.97 37.36
C ALA A 265 -6.57 -5.23 37.22
N VAL A 266 -6.29 -6.04 36.20
CA VAL A 266 -6.95 -7.30 35.83
C VAL A 266 -5.86 -8.38 35.69
N PRO A 267 -6.14 -9.65 36.04
CA PRO A 267 -5.16 -10.73 35.97
C PRO A 267 -4.50 -10.93 34.59
N ALA A 268 -3.30 -11.51 34.65
CA ALA A 268 -2.41 -11.72 33.50
C ALA A 268 -3.03 -12.59 32.39
N ALA A 269 -2.68 -12.26 31.15
CA ALA A 269 -3.12 -12.94 29.94
C ALA A 269 -2.35 -14.25 29.66
N PRO A 270 -2.91 -15.17 28.86
CA PRO A 270 -2.16 -16.30 28.32
C PRO A 270 -0.99 -15.84 27.43
N ALA A 271 0.04 -16.69 27.32
CA ALA A 271 1.21 -16.39 26.50
C ALA A 271 0.91 -16.58 25.00
N VAL A 272 1.21 -15.56 24.19
CA VAL A 272 1.23 -15.60 22.72
C VAL A 272 2.70 -15.64 22.25
N ALA A 273 3.04 -16.53 21.33
CA ALA A 273 4.39 -16.54 20.76
C ALA A 273 4.50 -15.40 19.73
N VAL A 274 5.45 -14.50 19.94
CA VAL A 274 5.84 -13.49 18.95
C VAL A 274 7.12 -13.93 18.27
N THR A 275 7.20 -13.69 16.96
CA THR A 275 8.32 -14.07 16.11
C THR A 275 8.79 -12.88 15.28
N GLU A 276 10.08 -12.88 14.97
CA GLU A 276 10.69 -11.85 14.11
C GLU A 276 10.47 -12.13 12.61
N THR A 277 10.02 -13.33 12.25
CA THR A 277 9.88 -13.75 10.85
C THR A 277 8.62 -14.56 10.63
N LEU A 278 8.03 -14.44 9.45
CA LEU A 278 6.94 -15.28 8.98
C LEU A 278 7.43 -16.32 7.98
N GLU A 279 7.14 -17.59 8.24
CA GLU A 279 7.35 -18.69 7.28
C GLU A 279 6.05 -18.95 6.52
N ILE A 280 6.10 -18.93 5.19
CA ILE A 280 4.92 -19.12 4.36
C ILE A 280 5.27 -19.70 3.00
N GLY A 281 4.83 -20.94 2.74
CA GLY A 281 4.90 -21.57 1.41
C GLY A 281 6.30 -21.51 0.76
N GLY A 282 7.34 -21.89 1.49
CA GLY A 282 8.74 -21.85 1.04
C GLY A 282 9.39 -20.46 1.02
N CYS A 283 8.72 -19.47 1.61
CA CYS A 283 9.21 -18.08 1.75
C CYS A 283 9.39 -17.73 3.23
N ARG A 284 10.40 -16.92 3.52
CA ARG A 284 10.61 -16.25 4.81
C ARG A 284 10.44 -14.75 4.61
N GLU A 285 9.56 -14.14 5.38
CA GLU A 285 9.41 -12.68 5.45
C GLU A 285 9.98 -12.14 6.76
N THR A 286 10.80 -11.10 6.66
CA THR A 286 11.50 -10.47 7.78
C THR A 286 11.33 -8.94 7.68
N PRO A 287 10.64 -8.29 8.62
CA PRO A 287 10.64 -6.84 8.73
C PRO A 287 12.04 -6.34 9.10
N ILE A 288 12.46 -5.27 8.46
CA ILE A 288 13.76 -4.66 8.67
C ILE A 288 13.62 -3.15 8.78
N ARG A 289 14.55 -2.53 9.51
CA ARG A 289 14.74 -1.09 9.54
C ARG A 289 16.16 -0.78 9.09
N PHE A 290 16.32 0.32 8.34
CA PHE A 290 17.61 0.76 7.83
C PHE A 290 17.60 2.27 7.54
N GLY A 291 18.72 2.77 7.01
CA GLY A 291 18.89 4.19 6.74
C GLY A 291 19.24 5.00 7.99
N ALA A 292 19.20 6.32 7.88
CA ALA A 292 19.56 7.20 8.99
C ALA A 292 18.59 7.00 10.18
N GLY A 293 19.14 6.57 11.33
CA GLY A 293 18.36 6.35 12.55
C GLY A 293 17.31 5.25 12.44
N ASP A 294 17.51 4.24 11.59
CA ASP A 294 16.57 3.11 11.39
C ASP A 294 15.15 3.55 11.01
N ALA A 295 15.09 4.67 10.29
CA ALA A 295 13.85 5.31 9.92
C ALA A 295 13.10 4.57 8.81
N VAL A 296 13.83 4.01 7.85
CA VAL A 296 13.22 3.43 6.66
C VAL A 296 12.81 2.02 6.99
N PHE A 297 11.52 1.74 6.82
CA PHE A 297 10.99 0.39 6.93
C PHE A 297 11.12 -0.38 5.61
N GLY A 298 11.41 -1.67 5.72
CA GLY A 298 11.19 -2.61 4.64
C GLY A 298 10.81 -4.01 5.10
N MET A 299 10.30 -4.80 4.16
CA MET A 299 9.96 -6.19 4.32
C MET A 299 10.78 -7.02 3.34
N LEU A 300 11.75 -7.76 3.87
CA LEU A 300 12.56 -8.69 3.10
C LEU A 300 11.79 -10.00 2.95
N CYS A 301 11.56 -10.44 1.72
CA CYS A 301 11.06 -11.77 1.40
C CYS A 301 12.18 -12.57 0.73
N ALA A 302 12.56 -13.70 1.33
CA ALA A 302 13.61 -14.57 0.83
C ALA A 302 13.11 -16.02 0.72
N PRO A 303 13.71 -16.86 -0.14
CA PRO A 303 13.45 -18.30 -0.13
C PRO A 303 13.85 -18.89 1.24
N SER A 304 12.99 -19.70 1.87
CA SER A 304 13.27 -20.29 3.18
C SER A 304 13.98 -21.64 3.11
N GLU A 305 13.78 -22.38 2.02
CA GLU A 305 14.24 -23.77 1.86
C GLU A 305 15.43 -23.92 0.89
N ARG A 306 15.90 -22.83 0.28
CA ARG A 306 16.99 -22.86 -0.70
C ARG A 306 17.84 -21.60 -0.68
N THR A 307 19.06 -21.69 -1.23
CA THR A 307 19.93 -20.53 -1.41
C THR A 307 19.32 -19.53 -2.37
N ALA A 308 19.39 -18.24 -2.02
CA ALA A 308 18.93 -17.17 -2.88
C ALA A 308 19.99 -16.79 -3.91
N ALA A 309 19.54 -16.27 -5.06
CA ALA A 309 20.43 -15.61 -6.00
C ALA A 309 21.11 -14.40 -5.32
N PRO A 310 22.37 -14.07 -5.68
CA PRO A 310 23.10 -12.92 -5.11
C PRO A 310 22.64 -11.56 -5.62
N VAL A 311 21.52 -11.54 -6.35
CA VAL A 311 20.88 -10.36 -6.92
C VAL A 311 19.46 -10.31 -6.35
N ALA A 312 19.15 -9.28 -5.58
CA ALA A 312 17.82 -9.11 -4.98
C ALA A 312 16.94 -8.15 -5.80
N ALA A 313 15.63 -8.35 -5.75
CA ALA A 313 14.67 -7.38 -6.29
C ALA A 313 14.41 -6.27 -5.26
N LEU A 314 14.41 -5.01 -5.68
CA LEU A 314 14.02 -3.88 -4.85
C LEU A 314 12.68 -3.33 -5.35
N LEU A 315 11.61 -3.52 -4.58
CA LEU A 315 10.24 -3.20 -4.98
C LEU A 315 9.82 -1.83 -4.41
N LEU A 316 9.66 -0.84 -5.30
CA LEU A 316 9.37 0.55 -4.97
C LEU A 316 7.92 0.89 -5.33
N HIS A 317 7.09 1.15 -4.32
CA HIS A 317 5.65 1.30 -4.47
C HIS A 317 5.23 2.66 -5.07
N GLU A 318 4.03 2.66 -5.65
CA GLU A 318 3.40 3.82 -6.28
C GLU A 318 2.48 4.60 -5.35
N GLY A 319 2.29 5.90 -5.62
CA GLY A 319 1.27 6.74 -4.95
C GLY A 319 1.38 6.67 -3.42
N SER A 320 0.47 7.24 -2.64
CA SER A 320 0.57 7.07 -1.17
C SER A 320 0.02 5.72 -0.69
N THR A 321 0.22 4.66 -1.49
CA THR A 321 0.16 3.29 -0.94
C THR A 321 1.36 3.06 -0.01
N HIS A 322 1.52 1.85 0.46
CA HIS A 322 2.68 1.38 1.23
C HIS A 322 3.25 0.09 0.63
N HIS A 323 4.33 -0.41 1.21
CA HIS A 323 5.15 -1.55 0.84
C HIS A 323 4.39 -2.84 0.44
N ILE A 324 3.13 -3.05 0.85
CA ILE A 324 2.33 -4.21 0.41
C ILE A 324 1.87 -4.10 -1.06
N GLY A 325 1.86 -2.89 -1.63
CA GLY A 325 1.29 -2.56 -2.94
C GLY A 325 -0.24 -2.68 -2.99
N ASN A 326 -0.88 -2.05 -3.98
CA ASN A 326 -2.34 -2.06 -4.06
C ASN A 326 -2.93 -3.47 -4.20
N GLY A 327 -3.83 -3.88 -3.30
CA GLY A 327 -4.39 -5.24 -3.30
C GLY A 327 -3.38 -6.33 -2.90
N ARG A 328 -2.39 -6.01 -2.07
CA ARG A 328 -1.25 -6.90 -1.70
C ARG A 328 -0.41 -7.31 -2.90
N ALA A 329 -0.40 -6.49 -3.95
CA ALA A 329 0.21 -6.89 -5.20
C ALA A 329 1.72 -7.12 -5.07
N TYR A 330 2.40 -6.40 -4.17
CA TYR A 330 3.85 -6.54 -3.99
C TYR A 330 4.15 -7.68 -3.03
N VAL A 331 3.29 -7.97 -2.04
CA VAL A 331 3.39 -9.19 -1.21
C VAL A 331 3.34 -10.42 -2.10
N ALA A 332 2.34 -10.51 -2.98
CA ALA A 332 2.18 -11.64 -3.88
C ALA A 332 3.37 -11.79 -4.84
N LEU A 333 3.85 -10.68 -5.41
CA LEU A 333 5.04 -10.68 -6.27
C LEU A 333 6.30 -11.11 -5.49
N ALA A 334 6.53 -10.56 -4.30
CA ALA A 334 7.67 -10.90 -3.45
C ALA A 334 7.72 -12.39 -3.11
N ARG A 335 6.57 -12.96 -2.70
CA ARG A 335 6.45 -14.39 -2.40
C ARG A 335 6.61 -15.25 -3.67
N GLN A 336 6.14 -14.79 -4.83
CA GLN A 336 6.39 -15.46 -6.12
C GLN A 336 7.88 -15.46 -6.47
N LEU A 337 8.56 -14.33 -6.33
CA LEU A 337 10.00 -14.19 -6.54
C LEU A 337 10.81 -15.09 -5.59
N ALA A 338 10.44 -15.16 -4.31
CA ALA A 338 11.08 -16.03 -3.34
C ALA A 338 10.94 -17.52 -3.73
N ARG A 339 9.76 -17.96 -4.17
CA ARG A 339 9.57 -19.31 -4.75
C ARG A 339 10.38 -19.52 -6.04
N ALA A 340 10.65 -18.45 -6.78
CA ALA A 340 11.56 -18.43 -7.93
C ALA A 340 13.05 -18.27 -7.53
N GLY A 341 13.39 -18.17 -6.24
CA GLY A 341 14.78 -18.18 -5.73
C GLY A 341 15.41 -16.80 -5.67
N ILE A 342 14.59 -15.77 -5.86
CA ILE A 342 14.97 -14.38 -5.92
C ILE A 342 14.50 -13.74 -4.61
N ALA A 343 15.43 -13.27 -3.79
CA ALA A 343 15.07 -12.45 -2.64
C ALA A 343 14.56 -11.09 -3.11
N SER A 344 13.63 -10.49 -2.37
CA SER A 344 13.08 -9.18 -2.68
C SER A 344 12.89 -8.35 -1.43
N LEU A 345 13.18 -7.05 -1.53
CA LEU A 345 12.93 -6.07 -0.48
C LEU A 345 11.82 -5.12 -0.94
N ARG A 346 10.70 -5.13 -0.21
CA ARG A 346 9.66 -4.10 -0.28
C ARG A 346 10.01 -3.01 0.73
N MET A 347 9.85 -1.73 0.40
CA MET A 347 10.20 -0.66 1.33
C MET A 347 9.23 0.52 1.25
N ASP A 348 9.12 1.26 2.34
CA ASP A 348 8.40 2.52 2.42
C ASP A 348 9.38 3.69 2.42
N LEU A 349 9.21 4.64 1.49
CA LEU A 349 9.97 5.89 1.54
C LEU A 349 9.52 6.75 2.72
N SER A 350 10.39 7.59 3.26
CA SER A 350 10.02 8.43 4.42
C SER A 350 8.82 9.32 4.10
N GLY A 351 7.86 9.36 5.02
CA GLY A 351 6.56 10.03 4.85
C GLY A 351 5.53 9.19 4.08
N MET A 352 5.81 7.90 3.89
CA MET A 352 4.92 6.93 3.28
C MET A 352 4.84 5.68 4.13
N GLY A 353 3.70 4.97 4.03
CA GLY A 353 3.44 3.75 4.79
C GLY A 353 3.85 3.89 6.25
N ASP A 354 4.83 3.07 6.66
CA ASP A 354 5.32 2.96 8.04
C ASP A 354 6.69 3.63 8.26
N SER A 355 7.19 4.40 7.29
CA SER A 355 8.40 5.21 7.40
C SER A 355 8.05 6.67 7.78
N PRO A 356 8.61 7.22 8.88
CA PRO A 356 8.25 8.54 9.40
C PRO A 356 8.67 9.66 8.43
N ALA A 357 7.93 10.78 8.42
CA ALA A 357 8.19 11.89 7.49
C ALA A 357 9.35 12.83 7.88
N PHE A 358 9.82 12.78 9.13
CA PHE A 358 10.79 13.73 9.74
C PHE A 358 10.57 15.21 9.41
N GLY A 359 9.30 15.65 9.31
CA GLY A 359 8.98 17.04 9.01
C GLY A 359 9.27 17.49 7.57
N ASN A 360 9.67 16.57 6.66
CA ASN A 360 9.71 16.88 5.24
C ASN A 360 8.27 16.83 4.67
N GLY A 361 7.64 18.00 4.57
CA GLY A 361 6.30 18.15 4.00
C GLY A 361 6.24 18.06 2.47
N ARG A 362 7.36 17.79 1.78
CA ARG A 362 7.35 17.57 0.33
C ARG A 362 6.70 16.24 0.01
N ASN A 363 5.99 16.21 -1.10
CA ASN A 363 5.42 14.96 -1.59
C ASN A 363 6.57 13.98 -1.89
N PRO A 364 6.63 12.80 -1.24
CA PRO A 364 7.71 11.84 -1.45
C PRO A 364 7.74 11.34 -2.91
N HIS A 365 6.62 11.42 -3.63
CA HIS A 365 6.53 11.11 -5.05
C HIS A 365 7.37 12.10 -5.85
N TYR A 366 8.45 11.61 -6.45
CA TYR A 366 9.39 12.37 -7.29
C TYR A 366 10.35 13.31 -6.54
N ASP A 367 10.45 13.22 -5.21
CA ASP A 367 11.47 13.99 -4.46
C ASP A 367 12.86 13.35 -4.71
N PRO A 368 13.82 14.08 -5.33
CA PRO A 368 15.16 13.57 -5.56
C PRO A 368 15.90 13.17 -4.28
N GLU A 369 15.56 13.76 -3.13
CA GLU A 369 16.17 13.45 -1.84
C GLU A 369 15.89 11.99 -1.41
N ARG A 370 14.83 11.37 -1.94
CA ARG A 370 14.47 9.97 -1.66
C ARG A 370 15.43 8.95 -2.29
N GLN A 371 16.27 9.37 -3.25
CA GLN A 371 17.31 8.48 -3.80
C GLN A 371 18.34 8.05 -2.74
N GLY A 372 18.53 8.84 -1.68
CA GLY A 372 19.38 8.45 -0.55
C GLY A 372 18.84 7.21 0.18
N GLU A 373 17.53 7.10 0.32
CA GLU A 373 16.86 5.97 0.99
C GLU A 373 16.95 4.69 0.14
N VAL A 374 16.81 4.83 -1.18
CA VAL A 374 17.02 3.71 -2.13
C VAL A 374 18.47 3.20 -2.08
N ARG A 375 19.44 4.12 -1.98
CA ARG A 375 20.85 3.75 -1.79
C ARG A 375 21.07 3.02 -0.47
N ALA A 376 20.45 3.49 0.62
CA ALA A 376 20.52 2.82 1.91
C ALA A 376 19.90 1.41 1.87
N ALA A 377 18.83 1.20 1.11
CA ALA A 377 18.26 -0.13 0.87
C ALA A 377 19.26 -1.05 0.15
N MET A 378 19.94 -0.54 -0.87
CA MET A 378 20.99 -1.29 -1.59
C MET A 378 22.22 -1.56 -0.71
N ASP A 379 22.58 -0.64 0.19
CA ASP A 379 23.64 -0.85 1.18
C ASP A 379 23.26 -1.98 2.13
N TRP A 380 22.03 -1.95 2.67
CA TRP A 380 21.52 -3.01 3.54
C TRP A 380 21.51 -4.38 2.84
N LEU A 381 20.99 -4.43 1.60
CA LEU A 381 20.97 -5.65 0.78
C LEU A 381 22.38 -6.21 0.54
N ALA A 382 23.35 -5.34 0.23
CA ALA A 382 24.74 -5.75 0.04
C ALA A 382 25.36 -6.36 1.32
N HIS A 383 25.08 -5.76 2.49
CA HIS A 383 25.51 -6.33 3.78
C HIS A 383 24.84 -7.67 4.09
N ALA A 384 23.60 -7.86 3.64
CA ALA A 384 22.88 -9.13 3.72
C ALA A 384 23.34 -10.18 2.69
N GLY A 385 24.35 -9.87 1.86
CA GLY A 385 24.92 -10.78 0.86
C GLY A 385 24.42 -10.57 -0.57
N PHE A 386 23.43 -9.71 -0.78
CA PHE A 386 22.90 -9.37 -2.11
C PHE A 386 23.69 -8.21 -2.73
N GLY A 387 24.85 -8.53 -3.30
CA GLY A 387 25.77 -7.51 -3.83
C GLY A 387 25.25 -6.71 -5.03
N LYS A 388 24.15 -7.14 -5.66
CA LYS A 388 23.50 -6.50 -6.81
C LYS A 388 21.98 -6.47 -6.64
N GLY A 389 21.32 -5.60 -7.41
CA GLY A 389 19.88 -5.41 -7.36
C GLY A 389 19.19 -5.33 -8.72
N VAL A 390 17.90 -5.67 -8.76
CA VAL A 390 16.98 -5.35 -9.85
C VAL A 390 15.88 -4.44 -9.31
N ALA A 391 15.84 -3.19 -9.78
CA ALA A 391 14.86 -2.22 -9.30
C ALA A 391 13.51 -2.41 -9.99
N PHE A 392 12.45 -2.51 -9.22
CA PHE A 392 11.08 -2.60 -9.69
C PHE A 392 10.30 -1.38 -9.20
N GLY A 393 9.44 -0.81 -10.04
CA GLY A 393 8.44 0.12 -9.52
C GLY A 393 7.31 0.42 -10.50
N LEU A 394 6.19 0.87 -9.95
CA LEU A 394 5.00 1.28 -10.69
C LEU A 394 4.76 2.79 -10.56
N CYS A 395 4.31 3.47 -11.62
CA CYS A 395 3.98 4.91 -11.65
C CYS A 395 5.08 5.82 -11.05
N SER A 396 4.89 6.35 -9.83
CA SER A 396 5.92 7.14 -9.12
C SER A 396 7.08 6.27 -8.64
N GLY A 397 6.80 5.07 -8.15
CA GLY A 397 7.82 4.05 -7.86
C GLY A 397 8.63 3.66 -9.10
N ALA A 398 8.01 3.67 -10.30
CA ALA A 398 8.73 3.44 -11.56
C ALA A 398 9.75 4.54 -11.85
N HIS A 399 9.43 5.79 -11.52
CA HIS A 399 10.37 6.89 -11.64
C HIS A 399 11.52 6.72 -10.64
N THR A 400 11.22 6.42 -9.37
CA THR A 400 12.23 6.14 -8.34
C THR A 400 13.15 5.00 -8.75
N ALA A 401 12.59 3.90 -9.27
CA ALA A 401 13.34 2.74 -9.76
C ALA A 401 14.24 3.09 -10.95
N LEU A 402 13.74 3.89 -11.91
CA LEU A 402 14.53 4.36 -13.04
C LEU A 402 15.70 5.24 -12.59
N GLN A 403 15.45 6.24 -11.74
CA GLN A 403 16.51 7.11 -11.22
C GLN A 403 17.55 6.32 -10.41
N ALA A 404 17.13 5.37 -9.59
CA ALA A 404 18.03 4.49 -8.86
C ALA A 404 18.88 3.65 -9.81
N SER A 405 18.27 3.09 -10.86
CA SER A 405 18.98 2.32 -11.88
C SER A 405 20.04 3.15 -12.59
N ILE A 406 19.81 4.45 -12.79
CA ILE A 406 20.77 5.38 -13.37
C ILE A 406 21.90 5.69 -12.37
N ALA A 407 21.56 5.95 -11.10
CA ALA A 407 22.47 6.51 -10.11
C ALA A 407 23.30 5.48 -9.31
N ASP A 408 22.82 4.25 -9.14
CA ASP A 408 23.50 3.21 -8.36
C ASP A 408 24.08 2.14 -9.30
N PRO A 409 25.41 1.92 -9.32
CA PRO A 409 26.05 0.93 -10.19
C PRO A 409 25.75 -0.53 -9.79
N ARG A 410 25.19 -0.78 -8.59
CA ARG A 410 24.80 -2.12 -8.15
C ARG A 410 23.49 -2.58 -8.75
N ILE A 411 22.67 -1.66 -9.27
CA ILE A 411 21.41 -1.99 -9.94
C ILE A 411 21.72 -2.40 -11.37
N VAL A 412 21.51 -3.69 -11.66
CA VAL A 412 21.87 -4.33 -12.94
C VAL A 412 20.66 -4.66 -13.82
N GLY A 413 19.46 -4.47 -13.29
CA GLY A 413 18.23 -4.57 -14.05
C GLY A 413 17.17 -3.63 -13.50
N SER A 414 16.16 -3.37 -14.31
CA SER A 414 14.97 -2.66 -13.87
C SER A 414 13.69 -3.09 -14.58
N VAL A 415 12.59 -3.10 -13.84
CA VAL A 415 11.24 -3.32 -14.35
C VAL A 415 10.44 -2.06 -14.04
N ILE A 416 10.17 -1.28 -15.09
CA ILE A 416 9.64 0.08 -15.01
C ILE A 416 8.21 0.07 -15.52
N VAL A 417 7.23 0.17 -14.60
CA VAL A 417 5.82 -0.13 -14.89
C VAL A 417 4.98 1.15 -14.94
N ASN A 418 4.29 1.39 -16.05
CA ASN A 418 3.42 2.56 -16.27
C ASN A 418 4.06 3.91 -15.88
N LEU A 419 5.35 4.09 -16.20
CA LEU A 419 6.09 5.32 -15.93
C LEU A 419 5.40 6.51 -16.60
N GLN A 420 5.05 7.52 -15.81
CA GLN A 420 4.33 8.69 -16.31
C GLN A 420 5.23 9.68 -17.05
N LYS A 421 6.45 9.90 -16.54
CA LYS A 421 7.46 10.77 -17.16
C LYS A 421 8.88 10.28 -16.89
N PHE A 422 9.75 10.35 -17.89
CA PHE A 422 11.18 10.09 -17.71
C PHE A 422 11.89 11.22 -16.95
N VAL A 423 11.54 12.47 -17.25
CA VAL A 423 12.08 13.66 -16.60
C VAL A 423 10.96 14.36 -15.85
N TRP A 424 11.14 14.54 -14.54
CA TRP A 424 10.23 15.27 -13.68
C TRP A 424 10.87 16.59 -13.23
N ASN A 425 10.16 17.71 -13.41
CA ASN A 425 10.60 19.02 -12.91
C ASN A 425 9.80 19.36 -11.66
N TYR A 426 10.49 19.72 -10.56
CA TYR A 426 9.85 20.11 -9.31
C TYR A 426 8.99 21.37 -9.51
N GLY A 427 7.69 21.27 -9.21
CA GLY A 427 6.68 22.31 -9.51
C GLY A 427 5.58 21.87 -10.49
N ASP A 428 5.75 20.75 -11.19
CA ASP A 428 4.65 20.08 -11.89
C ASP A 428 3.65 19.51 -10.86
N ASP A 429 2.41 19.99 -10.86
CA ASP A 429 1.37 19.50 -9.94
C ASP A 429 0.96 18.06 -10.32
N ILE A 430 1.13 17.11 -9.40
CA ILE A 430 0.68 15.72 -9.53
C ILE A 430 -0.81 15.64 -9.91
N ARG A 431 -1.63 16.56 -9.39
CA ARG A 431 -3.06 16.66 -9.73
C ARG A 431 -3.28 17.09 -11.17
N VAL A 432 -2.39 17.92 -11.73
CA VAL A 432 -2.41 18.35 -13.13
C VAL A 432 -1.94 17.23 -14.05
N ALA A 433 -0.94 16.42 -13.65
CA ALA A 433 -0.52 15.23 -14.40
C ALA A 433 -1.65 14.18 -14.49
N VAL A 434 -2.30 13.85 -13.36
CA VAL A 434 -3.45 12.92 -13.31
C VAL A 434 -4.66 13.45 -14.07
N ARG A 435 -4.93 14.77 -14.02
CA ARG A 435 -6.07 15.40 -14.71
C ARG A 435 -5.86 15.58 -16.21
N ASN A 436 -4.64 15.89 -16.65
CA ASN A 436 -4.30 16.03 -18.07
C ASN A 436 -4.24 14.67 -18.79
N ASN A 437 -3.96 13.60 -18.06
CA ASN A 437 -3.89 12.24 -18.57
C ASN A 437 -5.26 11.58 -18.84
N LYS A 438 -6.37 12.16 -18.38
CA LYS A 438 -7.74 11.69 -18.68
C LYS A 438 -8.23 11.98 -20.10
N ARG A 439 -7.45 12.69 -20.93
CA ARG A 439 -7.82 13.01 -22.33
C ARG A 439 -6.89 12.33 -23.34
N THR A 440 -6.98 11.01 -23.44
CA THR A 440 -6.32 10.28 -24.53
C THR A 440 -7.03 10.51 -25.87
N LEU A 441 -6.26 10.60 -26.96
CA LEU A 441 -6.77 10.75 -28.33
C LEU A 441 -7.71 9.60 -28.74
N ARG A 442 -7.52 8.40 -28.17
CA ARG A 442 -8.41 7.25 -28.36
C ARG A 442 -9.78 7.46 -27.72
N SER A 443 -9.87 8.07 -26.53
CA SER A 443 -11.16 8.47 -25.92
C SER A 443 -11.93 9.45 -26.81
N TYR A 444 -11.23 10.42 -27.40
CA TYR A 444 -11.82 11.39 -28.33
C TYR A 444 -12.26 10.75 -29.66
N ILE A 445 -11.44 9.88 -30.25
CA ILE A 445 -11.76 9.14 -31.49
C ILE A 445 -12.89 8.11 -31.28
N ARG A 446 -12.98 7.51 -30.09
CA ARG A 446 -14.07 6.58 -29.72
C ARG A 446 -15.38 7.33 -29.45
N SER A 447 -15.32 8.55 -28.91
CA SER A 447 -16.48 9.47 -28.81
C SER A 447 -17.04 9.83 -30.18
N MET A 448 -16.17 10.03 -31.19
CA MET A 448 -16.59 10.27 -32.58
C MET A 448 -17.21 9.06 -33.29
N ARG A 449 -17.31 7.88 -32.65
CA ARG A 449 -18.07 6.72 -33.16
C ARG A 449 -19.49 6.63 -32.58
N ASN A 450 -19.88 7.54 -31.68
CA ASN A 450 -21.25 7.62 -31.17
C ASN A 450 -22.15 8.45 -32.10
N PRO A 451 -23.29 7.91 -32.59
CA PRO A 451 -24.19 8.61 -33.51
C PRO A 451 -24.76 9.94 -32.93
N GLY A 452 -24.87 10.04 -31.60
CA GLY A 452 -25.39 11.23 -30.91
C GLY A 452 -24.46 12.45 -30.94
N GLU A 453 -23.14 12.26 -31.07
CA GLU A 453 -22.17 13.37 -31.15
C GLU A 453 -22.14 13.99 -32.55
N TRP A 454 -22.35 13.18 -33.60
CA TRP A 454 -22.54 13.69 -34.98
C TRP A 454 -23.81 14.55 -35.10
N ARG A 455 -24.87 14.18 -34.38
CA ARG A 455 -26.10 14.98 -34.29
C ARG A 455 -25.85 16.34 -33.62
N ARG A 456 -24.97 16.41 -32.61
CA ARG A 456 -24.56 17.67 -31.94
C ARG A 456 -23.63 18.55 -32.79
N ALA A 457 -22.77 17.93 -33.61
CA ALA A 457 -21.93 18.64 -34.57
C ALA A 457 -22.76 19.26 -35.71
N LEU A 458 -23.81 18.56 -36.17
CA LEU A 458 -24.75 19.06 -37.18
C LEU A 458 -25.70 20.15 -36.66
N THR A 459 -25.89 20.28 -35.34
CA THR A 459 -26.68 21.36 -34.71
C THR A 459 -25.85 22.57 -34.28
N GLY A 460 -24.56 22.66 -34.64
CA GLY A 460 -23.72 23.82 -34.39
C GLY A 460 -23.27 24.04 -32.93
N GLN A 461 -23.43 23.05 -32.04
CA GLN A 461 -23.08 23.14 -30.62
C GLN A 461 -21.73 22.48 -30.25
N ALA A 462 -20.90 22.15 -31.24
CA ALA A 462 -19.55 21.64 -31.02
C ALA A 462 -18.50 22.72 -31.33
N ASP A 463 -17.54 22.93 -30.43
CA ASP A 463 -16.41 23.84 -30.60
C ASP A 463 -15.39 23.27 -31.61
N LEU A 464 -15.79 23.20 -32.88
CA LEU A 464 -14.98 22.69 -33.99
C LEU A 464 -13.73 23.54 -34.22
N VAL A 465 -13.78 24.83 -33.88
CA VAL A 465 -12.64 25.76 -33.98
C VAL A 465 -11.60 25.44 -32.91
N GLY A 466 -12.01 25.15 -31.67
CA GLY A 466 -11.13 24.67 -30.61
C GLY A 466 -10.46 23.34 -30.96
N VAL A 467 -11.20 22.41 -31.56
CA VAL A 467 -10.68 21.12 -32.03
C VAL A 467 -9.67 21.30 -33.16
N ALA A 468 -9.99 22.10 -34.18
CA ALA A 468 -9.08 22.41 -35.27
C ALA A 468 -7.81 23.12 -34.78
N ARG A 469 -7.92 24.02 -33.81
CA ARG A 469 -6.78 24.74 -33.20
C ARG A 469 -5.87 23.79 -32.39
N VAL A 470 -6.44 22.82 -31.67
CA VAL A 470 -5.68 21.78 -30.96
C VAL A 470 -5.02 20.81 -31.94
N LEU A 471 -5.71 20.41 -33.01
CA LEU A 471 -5.16 19.57 -34.07
C LEU A 471 -4.05 20.28 -34.85
N ALA A 472 -4.21 21.57 -35.15
CA ALA A 472 -3.20 22.40 -35.82
C ALA A 472 -1.97 22.64 -34.94
N LYS A 473 -2.13 23.00 -33.65
CA LYS A 473 -1.01 23.08 -32.69
C LYS A 473 -0.25 21.75 -32.60
N ARG A 474 -0.97 20.62 -32.63
CA ARG A 474 -0.36 19.28 -32.60
C ARG A 474 0.26 18.86 -33.94
N GLY A 475 -0.28 19.32 -35.06
CA GLY A 475 0.27 19.11 -36.41
C GLY A 475 1.60 19.84 -36.58
N ILE A 476 1.66 21.11 -36.13
CA ILE A 476 2.89 21.91 -36.09
C ILE A 476 3.90 21.29 -35.11
N ALA A 477 3.46 20.85 -33.92
CA ALA A 477 4.33 20.14 -32.98
C ALA A 477 4.85 18.80 -33.55
N ARG A 478 4.03 18.04 -34.29
CA ARG A 478 4.43 16.78 -34.95
C ARG A 478 5.39 16.99 -36.10
N ALA A 479 5.15 17.98 -36.95
CA ALA A 479 6.06 18.35 -38.04
C ALA A 479 7.40 18.84 -37.48
N GLY A 480 7.35 19.67 -36.43
CA GLY A 480 8.53 20.07 -35.66
C GLY A 480 9.27 18.88 -35.03
N HIS A 481 8.56 17.90 -34.45
CA HIS A 481 9.16 16.70 -33.84
C HIS A 481 9.82 15.79 -34.89
N ALA A 482 9.22 15.66 -36.08
CA ALA A 482 9.79 14.88 -37.18
C ALA A 482 11.09 15.50 -37.71
N VAL A 483 11.12 16.83 -37.95
CA VAL A 483 12.33 17.55 -38.39
C VAL A 483 13.40 17.58 -37.30
N ARG A 484 13.01 17.79 -36.04
CA ARG A 484 13.92 17.85 -34.88
C ARG A 484 14.43 16.48 -34.45
N SER A 485 13.80 15.39 -34.90
CA SER A 485 14.30 14.02 -34.70
C SER A 485 15.52 13.67 -35.56
N LEU A 486 15.83 14.49 -36.58
CA LEU A 486 17.00 14.36 -37.45
C LEU A 486 18.22 15.14 -36.94
N LEU A 487 18.04 16.06 -35.98
CA LEU A 487 19.12 16.83 -35.35
C LEU A 487 19.41 16.28 -33.94
N PRO A 488 20.66 16.35 -33.44
CA PRO A 488 20.94 16.01 -32.05
C PRO A 488 20.12 16.90 -31.10
N PRO A 489 19.58 16.34 -30.00
CA PRO A 489 18.79 17.10 -29.05
C PRO A 489 19.67 18.20 -28.41
N ALA A 490 19.07 19.36 -28.15
CA ALA A 490 19.77 20.45 -27.48
C ALA A 490 20.25 20.01 -26.09
N ALA A 491 21.46 20.42 -25.72
CA ALA A 491 22.04 20.11 -24.41
C ALA A 491 21.08 20.55 -23.28
N GLY A 492 20.91 19.71 -22.27
CA GLY A 492 20.00 19.96 -21.15
C GLY A 492 18.50 19.85 -21.47
N SER A 493 18.10 19.59 -22.72
CA SER A 493 16.69 19.30 -23.03
C SER A 493 16.26 17.94 -22.46
N PRO A 494 14.97 17.73 -22.14
CA PRO A 494 14.50 16.42 -21.67
C PRO A 494 14.86 15.27 -22.61
N LEU A 495 14.85 15.49 -23.93
CA LEU A 495 15.28 14.50 -24.91
C LEU A 495 16.78 14.14 -24.79
N ALA A 496 17.65 15.13 -24.53
CA ALA A 496 19.07 14.89 -24.31
C ALA A 496 19.32 14.14 -23.00
N VAL A 497 18.67 14.57 -21.91
CA VAL A 497 18.79 13.94 -20.59
C VAL A 497 18.38 12.47 -20.65
N VAL A 498 17.22 12.14 -21.21
CA VAL A 498 16.78 10.74 -21.32
C VAL A 498 17.71 9.92 -22.21
N ARG A 499 18.20 10.50 -23.31
CA ARG A 499 19.18 9.83 -24.17
C ARG A 499 20.45 9.49 -23.38
N GLU A 500 21.01 10.46 -22.65
CA GLU A 500 22.23 10.27 -21.84
C GLU A 500 22.01 9.21 -20.74
N GLN A 501 20.86 9.26 -20.05
CA GLN A 501 20.48 8.27 -19.04
C GLN A 501 20.42 6.85 -19.62
N MET A 502 19.75 6.69 -20.77
CA MET A 502 19.65 5.39 -21.43
C MET A 502 21.00 4.90 -21.96
N GLN A 503 21.87 5.79 -22.45
CA GLN A 503 23.24 5.46 -22.84
C GLN A 503 24.07 5.00 -21.64
N ALA A 504 23.97 5.68 -20.49
CA ALA A 504 24.68 5.31 -19.27
C ALA A 504 24.21 3.94 -18.72
N MET A 505 22.92 3.64 -18.81
CA MET A 505 22.38 2.31 -18.48
C MET A 505 22.84 1.24 -19.46
N THR A 506 22.84 1.54 -20.77
CA THR A 506 23.32 0.63 -21.82
C THR A 506 24.79 0.29 -21.66
N ALA A 507 25.64 1.30 -21.37
CA ALA A 507 27.07 1.10 -21.12
C ALA A 507 27.35 0.17 -19.94
N ARG A 508 26.48 0.18 -18.92
CA ARG A 508 26.52 -0.73 -17.77
C ARG A 508 25.76 -2.04 -17.99
N ARG A 509 25.19 -2.25 -19.18
CA ARG A 509 24.35 -3.40 -19.55
C ARG A 509 23.19 -3.64 -18.57
N VAL A 510 22.53 -2.56 -18.12
CA VAL A 510 21.35 -2.67 -17.25
C VAL A 510 20.17 -3.25 -18.03
N HIS A 511 19.59 -4.35 -17.55
CA HIS A 511 18.42 -5.01 -18.16
C HIS A 511 17.13 -4.25 -17.83
N SER A 512 16.70 -3.34 -18.71
CA SER A 512 15.51 -2.54 -18.48
C SER A 512 14.29 -3.01 -19.27
N VAL A 513 13.25 -3.46 -18.57
CA VAL A 513 11.96 -3.81 -19.15
C VAL A 513 10.95 -2.74 -18.77
N LEU A 514 10.54 -1.96 -19.76
CA LEU A 514 9.46 -0.98 -19.61
C LEU A 514 8.14 -1.69 -19.88
N VAL A 515 7.24 -1.71 -18.91
CA VAL A 515 5.95 -2.41 -18.98
C VAL A 515 4.84 -1.37 -18.95
N PHE A 516 3.97 -1.38 -19.95
CA PHE A 516 2.87 -0.42 -20.03
C PHE A 516 1.53 -1.11 -20.29
N SER A 517 0.45 -0.63 -19.69
CA SER A 517 -0.89 -0.94 -20.19
C SER A 517 -1.14 -0.19 -21.50
N ASP A 518 -1.92 -0.78 -22.40
CA ASP A 518 -2.11 -0.30 -23.77
C ASP A 518 -2.87 1.03 -23.90
N GLU A 519 -3.55 1.43 -22.83
CA GLU A 519 -4.22 2.73 -22.70
C GLU A 519 -3.52 3.68 -21.69
N ASP A 520 -2.33 3.31 -21.18
CA ASP A 520 -1.63 4.13 -20.20
C ASP A 520 -1.22 5.50 -20.79
N PRO A 521 -1.49 6.60 -20.08
CA PRO A 521 -1.10 7.94 -20.52
C PRO A 521 0.42 8.14 -20.68
N GLY A 522 1.24 7.44 -19.89
CA GLY A 522 2.71 7.51 -19.93
C GLY A 522 3.32 7.02 -21.24
N LEU A 523 2.59 6.21 -22.03
CA LEU A 523 3.00 5.85 -23.39
C LEU A 523 3.24 7.07 -24.29
N SER A 524 2.55 8.18 -24.03
CA SER A 524 2.78 9.42 -24.78
C SER A 524 4.20 9.95 -24.60
N ASP A 525 4.75 9.86 -23.39
CA ASP A 525 6.12 10.26 -23.08
C ASP A 525 7.12 9.28 -23.71
N VAL A 526 6.83 7.97 -23.66
CA VAL A 526 7.61 6.95 -24.38
C VAL A 526 7.71 7.28 -25.87
N TRP A 527 6.61 7.70 -26.51
CA TRP A 527 6.62 8.05 -27.93
C TRP A 527 7.40 9.33 -28.24
N VAL A 528 7.42 10.29 -27.30
CA VAL A 528 8.22 11.52 -27.43
C VAL A 528 9.71 11.17 -27.48
N HIS A 529 10.16 10.28 -26.59
CA HIS A 529 11.58 9.93 -26.44
C HIS A 529 12.07 8.84 -27.40
N PHE A 530 11.27 7.80 -27.63
CA PHE A 530 11.69 6.60 -28.37
C PHE A 530 10.91 6.37 -29.67
N GLY A 531 10.08 7.34 -30.08
CA GLY A 531 9.23 7.22 -31.25
C GLY A 531 8.03 6.28 -31.03
N ARG A 532 7.13 6.25 -32.01
CA ARG A 532 5.90 5.46 -31.95
C ARG A 532 6.21 3.98 -31.65
N ALA A 533 5.47 3.41 -30.69
CA ALA A 533 5.67 2.04 -30.20
C ALA A 533 7.09 1.76 -29.66
N GLY A 534 7.84 2.79 -29.26
CA GLY A 534 9.17 2.63 -28.66
C GLY A 534 10.24 2.11 -29.61
N ARG A 535 10.07 2.24 -30.93
CA ARG A 535 10.99 1.64 -31.94
C ARG A 535 12.46 2.00 -31.74
N ARG A 536 12.77 3.20 -31.24
CA ARG A 536 14.16 3.61 -30.98
C ARG A 536 14.73 3.07 -29.67
N LEU A 537 13.92 2.40 -28.84
CA LEU A 537 14.39 1.76 -27.60
C LEU A 537 15.36 0.61 -27.89
N ALA A 538 15.23 -0.06 -29.04
CA ALA A 538 16.14 -1.11 -29.49
C ALA A 538 17.62 -0.66 -29.61
N ALA A 539 17.87 0.64 -29.75
CA ALA A 539 19.23 1.20 -29.76
C ALA A 539 19.91 1.17 -28.37
N TYR A 540 19.16 0.83 -27.32
CA TYR A 540 19.60 0.81 -25.93
C TYR A 540 19.52 -0.60 -25.32
N ALA A 541 19.75 -1.65 -26.13
CA ALA A 541 19.76 -3.03 -25.67
C ALA A 541 20.71 -3.20 -24.45
N PRO A 542 20.32 -3.94 -23.39
CA PRO A 542 19.19 -4.86 -23.32
C PRO A 542 17.83 -4.25 -22.92
N ALA A 543 17.62 -2.93 -23.08
CA ALA A 543 16.31 -2.32 -22.83
C ALA A 543 15.23 -2.72 -23.84
N ARG A 544 14.01 -2.98 -23.37
CA ARG A 544 12.84 -3.31 -24.21
C ARG A 544 11.53 -2.78 -23.63
N LEU A 545 10.53 -2.66 -24.50
CA LEU A 545 9.16 -2.24 -24.16
C LEU A 545 8.22 -3.44 -24.28
N VAL A 546 7.38 -3.65 -23.27
CA VAL A 546 6.29 -4.62 -23.25
C VAL A 546 4.99 -3.86 -23.03
N MET A 547 4.00 -4.10 -23.89
CA MET A 547 2.66 -3.54 -23.75
C MET A 547 1.68 -4.65 -23.41
N LEU A 548 0.90 -4.48 -22.34
CA LEU A 548 -0.19 -5.38 -21.97
C LEU A 548 -1.52 -4.78 -22.37
N GLU A 549 -2.29 -5.55 -23.14
CA GLU A 549 -3.66 -5.19 -23.46
C GLU A 549 -4.62 -5.53 -22.31
N ARG A 550 -5.73 -4.78 -22.23
CA ARG A 550 -6.80 -5.00 -21.24
C ARG A 550 -6.29 -4.89 -19.79
N ALA A 551 -5.43 -3.91 -19.54
CA ALA A 551 -4.91 -3.59 -18.22
C ALA A 551 -5.22 -2.13 -17.88
N ASP A 552 -5.49 -1.84 -16.61
CA ASP A 552 -5.56 -0.48 -16.09
C ASP A 552 -4.18 -0.01 -15.62
N HIS A 553 -4.11 1.22 -15.08
CA HIS A 553 -2.85 1.83 -14.65
C HIS A 553 -2.16 1.06 -13.51
N HIS A 554 -2.92 0.38 -12.64
CA HIS A 554 -2.37 -0.34 -11.49
C HIS A 554 -2.35 -1.87 -11.68
N PHE A 555 -2.75 -2.38 -12.86
CA PHE A 555 -2.91 -3.82 -13.12
C PHE A 555 -3.79 -4.49 -12.05
N ASN A 556 -4.92 -3.87 -11.74
CA ASN A 556 -5.86 -4.32 -10.71
C ASN A 556 -6.80 -5.43 -11.20
N GLY A 557 -6.95 -5.59 -12.51
CA GLY A 557 -7.72 -6.69 -13.09
C GLY A 557 -7.01 -8.03 -12.89
N SER A 558 -7.77 -9.05 -12.49
CA SER A 558 -7.25 -10.37 -12.12
C SER A 558 -6.30 -10.96 -13.19
N GLU A 559 -6.74 -10.98 -14.46
CA GLU A 559 -5.96 -11.49 -15.60
C GLU A 559 -4.74 -10.60 -15.93
N ALA A 560 -4.88 -9.27 -15.80
CA ALA A 560 -3.79 -8.34 -16.05
C ALA A 560 -2.68 -8.50 -15.01
N ARG A 561 -3.05 -8.74 -13.74
CA ARG A 561 -2.13 -8.89 -12.63
C ARG A 561 -1.26 -10.13 -12.76
N THR A 562 -1.84 -11.29 -13.10
CA THR A 562 -1.07 -12.53 -13.33
C THR A 562 -0.03 -12.34 -14.43
N ARG A 563 -0.43 -11.81 -15.60
CA ARG A 563 0.49 -11.56 -16.72
C ARG A 563 1.59 -10.56 -16.34
N TYR A 564 1.25 -9.55 -15.55
CA TYR A 564 2.20 -8.58 -15.04
C TYR A 564 3.26 -9.23 -14.13
N TYR A 565 2.88 -10.15 -13.24
CA TYR A 565 3.83 -10.90 -12.41
C TYR A 565 4.76 -11.78 -13.23
N GLU A 566 4.23 -12.52 -14.21
CA GLU A 566 5.04 -13.36 -15.11
C GLU A 566 6.08 -12.53 -15.87
N ILE A 567 5.69 -11.35 -16.36
CA ILE A 567 6.62 -10.44 -17.05
C ILE A 567 7.68 -9.90 -16.10
N ALA A 568 7.31 -9.51 -14.88
CA ALA A 568 8.25 -9.00 -13.88
C ALA A 568 9.26 -10.08 -13.45
N GLU A 569 8.78 -11.29 -13.14
CA GLU A 569 9.64 -12.42 -12.78
C GLU A 569 10.61 -12.78 -13.92
N ALA A 570 10.10 -12.94 -15.15
CA ALA A 570 10.95 -13.28 -16.30
C ALA A 570 12.00 -12.19 -16.60
N ALA A 571 11.64 -10.92 -16.43
CA ALA A 571 12.58 -9.81 -16.57
C ALA A 571 13.69 -9.85 -15.51
N MET A 572 13.32 -10.13 -14.26
CA MET A 572 14.28 -10.27 -13.16
C MET A 572 15.19 -11.48 -13.38
N GLN A 573 14.64 -12.65 -13.73
CA GLN A 573 15.42 -13.85 -14.03
C GLN A 573 16.44 -13.62 -15.15
N ALA A 574 16.06 -12.90 -16.22
CA ALA A 574 16.98 -12.57 -17.30
C ALA A 574 18.14 -11.67 -16.82
N ALA A 575 17.85 -10.65 -16.00
CA ALA A 575 18.89 -9.80 -15.42
C ALA A 575 19.82 -10.58 -14.49
N ILE A 576 19.27 -11.51 -13.70
CA ILE A 576 20.03 -12.35 -12.76
C ILE A 576 20.93 -13.32 -13.52
N ALA A 577 20.43 -13.98 -14.56
CA ALA A 577 21.21 -14.93 -15.36
C ALA A 577 22.47 -14.27 -15.96
N ASP A 578 22.34 -13.03 -16.45
CA ASP A 578 23.45 -12.30 -17.06
C ASP A 578 24.45 -11.74 -16.04
N HIS A 579 24.00 -11.41 -14.82
CA HIS A 579 24.80 -10.64 -13.85
C HIS A 579 25.22 -11.38 -12.58
N ALA A 580 24.63 -12.53 -12.28
CA ALA A 580 24.97 -13.36 -11.11
C ALA A 580 26.12 -14.34 -11.37
N SER A 581 26.55 -14.51 -12.63
CA SER A 581 27.63 -15.42 -12.99
C SER A 581 28.91 -15.11 -12.21
N GLY A 582 29.47 -16.12 -11.52
CA GLY A 582 30.68 -15.99 -10.70
C GLY A 582 30.50 -15.35 -9.33
N MET A 583 29.27 -14.97 -8.94
CA MET A 583 28.97 -14.49 -7.58
C MET A 583 28.58 -15.66 -6.66
N PRO A 584 28.97 -15.64 -5.38
CA PRO A 584 28.56 -16.67 -4.43
C PRO A 584 27.06 -16.59 -4.18
N SER A 585 26.37 -17.74 -4.10
CA SER A 585 24.97 -17.80 -3.68
C SER A 585 24.81 -17.31 -2.24
N VAL A 586 23.66 -16.73 -1.92
CA VAL A 586 23.36 -16.25 -0.57
C VAL A 586 22.66 -17.38 0.19
N GLU A 587 23.26 -17.82 1.29
CA GLU A 587 22.63 -18.79 2.19
C GLU A 587 21.30 -18.22 2.72
N PRO A 588 20.33 -19.09 3.09
CA PRO A 588 19.13 -18.64 3.76
C PRO A 588 19.52 -17.72 4.94
N LEU A 589 18.99 -16.50 4.94
CA LEU A 589 19.27 -15.55 6.02
C LEU A 589 18.74 -16.14 7.33
N VAL A 590 19.65 -16.69 8.12
CA VAL A 590 19.41 -16.98 9.54
C VAL A 590 19.28 -15.63 10.23
N SER A 591 18.18 -15.41 10.99
CA SER A 591 17.81 -14.09 11.56
C SER A 591 19.05 -13.25 11.93
N PRO A 592 19.20 -12.03 11.40
CA PRO A 592 20.36 -11.16 11.66
C PRO A 592 20.58 -10.87 13.15
N VAL A 593 19.55 -11.03 13.98
CA VAL A 593 19.64 -10.83 15.44
C VAL A 593 20.57 -11.86 16.10
N VAL A 594 20.80 -13.03 15.49
CA VAL A 594 21.72 -14.04 16.05
C VAL A 594 23.19 -13.63 15.92
N ARG A 595 23.60 -12.85 14.90
CA ARG A 595 25.03 -12.53 14.70
C ARG A 595 25.52 -11.34 15.53
N GLU A 596 24.65 -10.41 15.93
CA GLU A 596 25.01 -9.30 16.83
C GLU A 596 24.77 -9.62 18.30
N ALA A 597 23.70 -10.37 18.64
CA ALA A 597 23.46 -10.80 20.02
C ALA A 597 24.51 -11.81 20.52
N ASP A 598 25.01 -12.72 19.67
CA ASP A 598 26.12 -13.61 20.05
C ASP A 598 27.47 -12.86 20.15
N ARG A 599 27.66 -11.76 19.41
CA ARG A 599 28.85 -10.91 19.57
C ARG A 599 28.78 -10.08 20.84
N ALA A 600 27.59 -9.64 21.25
CA ALA A 600 27.38 -8.95 22.52
C ALA A 600 27.51 -9.90 23.72
N ARG A 601 26.96 -11.12 23.65
CA ARG A 601 27.07 -12.15 24.71
C ARG A 601 28.44 -12.81 24.85
N ARG A 602 29.30 -12.72 23.84
CA ARG A 602 30.72 -13.12 23.93
C ARG A 602 31.64 -11.98 24.35
N ARG A 603 31.12 -10.75 24.51
CA ARG A 603 31.84 -9.55 24.94
C ARG A 603 31.40 -9.04 26.31
N ALA A 604 30.27 -9.50 26.84
CA ALA A 604 29.87 -9.44 28.24
C ALA A 604 30.24 -10.76 28.92
#